data_AF-A0A7C7ZP34-F1
#
_entry.id   AF-A0A7C7ZP34-F1
#
_cell.length_a   1.000
_cell.length_b   1.000
_cell.length_c   1.000
_cell.angle_alpha   90.00
_cell.angle_beta   90.00
_cell.angle_gamma   90.00
#
_symmetry.space_group_name_H-M   'P 1'
#
loop_
_entity.id
_entity.type
_entity.pdbx_description
1 polymer ?
#
loop_
_entity_poly.entity_id
_entity_poly.type
_entity_poly.pdbx_seq_one_letter_code
_entity_poly.pdbx_strand_id
1 'polypeptide(L)'
;MGHLSLVAIGDDGASDGVEALNGVLLEGDYAVLLEKIAFDPISVGDLIAQTDFTAEEISSMLLLLELEGLVSSAPGGLFYRCSTVK
;
A
#
# COMPACT_ATOMS: atom_id res chain seq x y z
N MET A 1 -31.47 9.95 25.17
CA MET A 1 -30.09 10.47 25.00
C MET A 1 -29.15 9.27 25.17
N GLY A 2 -29.15 8.27 24.28
CA GLY A 2 -28.60 8.37 22.92
C GLY A 2 -27.08 8.57 23.03
N HIS A 3 -26.31 7.55 23.44
CA HIS A 3 -25.53 6.65 22.57
C HIS A 3 -24.54 7.46 21.70
N LEU A 4 -23.23 7.29 21.68
CA LEU A 4 -22.44 6.07 21.58
C LEU A 4 -20.99 6.43 21.96
N SER A 5 -20.32 5.58 22.73
CA SER A 5 -18.86 5.60 22.87
C SER A 5 -18.23 5.33 21.51
N LEU A 6 -17.41 6.25 21.01
CA LEU A 6 -16.53 6.00 19.87
C LEU A 6 -15.37 5.13 20.36
N VAL A 7 -15.54 3.82 20.27
CA VAL A 7 -14.41 2.91 20.27
C VAL A 7 -13.68 3.15 18.95
N ALA A 8 -12.53 3.81 19.02
CA ALA A 8 -11.55 3.71 17.94
C ALA A 8 -11.02 2.27 18.04
N ILE A 9 -11.62 1.41 17.23
CA ILE A 9 -11.22 0.03 17.03
C ILE A 9 -9.76 0.10 16.58
N GLY A 10 -8.86 -0.48 17.36
CA GLY A 10 -7.52 -0.81 16.89
C GLY A 10 -7.69 -1.76 15.73
N ASP A 11 -7.32 -1.31 14.54
CA ASP A 11 -7.16 -2.18 13.39
C ASP A 11 -5.80 -2.86 13.53
N ASP A 12 -5.77 -3.90 14.36
CA ASP A 12 -4.73 -4.92 14.33
C ASP A 12 -4.92 -5.73 13.04
N GLY A 13 -4.50 -5.14 11.91
CA GLY A 13 -4.54 -5.73 10.58
C GLY A 13 -3.46 -6.79 10.40
N ALA A 14 -3.53 -7.88 11.16
CA ALA A 14 -2.86 -9.13 10.85
C ALA A 14 -3.88 -10.06 10.19
N SER A 15 -3.90 -10.13 8.87
CA SER A 15 -4.71 -11.08 8.08
C SER A 15 -3.97 -11.39 6.78
N ASP A 16 -3.05 -12.34 6.80
CA ASP A 16 -3.29 -13.71 6.29
C ASP A 16 -3.52 -13.76 4.77
N GLY A 17 -2.45 -14.04 4.05
CA GLY A 17 -2.40 -15.05 2.98
C GLY A 17 -3.39 -14.93 1.81
N VAL A 18 -2.92 -14.27 0.74
CA VAL A 18 -3.10 -14.67 -0.68
C VAL A 18 -4.43 -15.33 -1.09
N GLU A 19 -5.46 -14.53 -1.40
CA GLU A 19 -6.53 -14.98 -2.31
C GLU A 19 -6.99 -13.89 -3.29
N ALA A 20 -7.00 -14.26 -4.58
CA ALA A 20 -7.66 -13.64 -5.75
C ALA A 20 -6.94 -12.53 -6.55
N LEU A 21 -6.06 -12.99 -7.46
CA LEU A 21 -5.49 -12.26 -8.60
C LEU A 21 -6.51 -11.98 -9.74
N ASN A 22 -7.79 -11.67 -9.48
CA ASN A 22 -8.78 -11.55 -10.57
C ASN A 22 -9.76 -10.36 -10.48
N GLY A 23 -9.30 -9.21 -9.97
CA GLY A 23 -10.02 -7.97 -10.20
C GLY A 23 -9.85 -6.96 -9.09
N VAL A 24 -8.64 -6.39 -8.97
CA VAL A 24 -8.31 -5.09 -8.36
C VAL A 24 -9.11 -4.65 -7.11
N LEU A 25 -9.47 -5.58 -6.23
CA LEU A 25 -9.80 -5.24 -4.85
C LEU A 25 -8.46 -5.01 -4.15
N LEU A 26 -7.88 -3.83 -4.37
CA LEU A 26 -6.72 -3.33 -3.63
C LEU A 26 -7.18 -3.12 -2.19
N GLU A 27 -7.29 -4.20 -1.44
CA GLU A 27 -7.77 -4.21 -0.05
C GLU A 27 -6.59 -4.59 0.87
N GLY A 28 -6.57 -4.02 2.07
CA GLY A 28 -5.52 -4.24 3.06
C GLY A 28 -4.20 -3.54 2.75
N ASP A 29 -3.09 -4.27 2.91
CA ASP A 29 -1.71 -3.78 2.93
C ASP A 29 -1.32 -3.01 1.65
N TYR A 30 -1.79 -3.46 0.49
CA TYR A 30 -1.54 -2.81 -0.80
C TYR A 30 -2.16 -1.42 -0.88
N ALA A 31 -3.35 -1.23 -0.32
CA ALA A 31 -4.02 0.08 -0.30
C ALA A 31 -3.25 1.06 0.59
N VAL A 32 -2.80 0.60 1.76
CA VAL A 32 -1.99 1.39 2.69
C VAL A 32 -0.69 1.81 2.02
N LEU A 33 0.03 0.86 1.40
CA LEU A 33 1.27 1.14 0.69
C LEU A 33 1.05 2.15 -0.45
N LEU A 34 0.00 1.96 -1.24
CA LEU A 34 -0.35 2.85 -2.35
C LEU A 34 -0.78 4.25 -1.89
N GLU A 35 -1.43 4.36 -0.73
CA GLU A 35 -1.79 5.63 -0.12
C GLU A 35 -0.55 6.42 0.32
N LYS A 36 0.45 5.75 0.91
CA LYS A 36 1.74 6.38 1.25
C LYS A 36 2.47 6.95 0.02
N ILE A 37 2.41 6.24 -1.10
CA ILE A 37 3.06 6.63 -2.36
C ILE A 37 2.28 7.76 -3.09
N ALA A 38 1.00 7.99 -2.76
CA ALA A 38 0.14 8.93 -3.47
C ALA A 38 0.48 10.41 -3.24
N PHE A 39 1.19 10.75 -2.15
CA PHE A 39 1.50 12.13 -1.78
C PHE A 39 2.83 12.65 -2.33
N ASP A 40 3.88 11.83 -2.32
CA ASP A 40 5.23 12.23 -2.71
C ASP A 40 6.05 10.99 -3.15
N PRO A 41 7.00 11.12 -4.10
CA PRO A 41 7.92 10.05 -4.43
C PRO A 41 8.69 9.56 -3.21
N ILE A 42 8.43 8.32 -2.80
CA ILE A 42 8.93 7.73 -1.55
C ILE A 42 9.90 6.58 -1.84
N SER A 43 10.95 6.46 -1.01
CA SER A 43 11.91 5.35 -1.10
C SER A 43 11.36 4.10 -0.43
N VAL A 44 11.84 2.91 -0.85
CA VAL A 44 11.57 1.65 -0.15
C VAL A 44 11.94 1.75 1.34
N GLY A 45 13.06 2.40 1.67
CA GLY A 45 13.48 2.61 3.06
C GLY A 45 12.48 3.40 3.90
N ASP A 46 11.90 4.47 3.33
CA ASP A 46 10.86 5.27 4.01
C ASP A 46 9.54 4.51 4.12
N LEU A 47 9.19 3.70 3.12
CA LEU A 47 8.02 2.81 3.20
C LEU A 47 8.19 1.81 4.34
N ILE A 48 9.36 1.16 4.48
CA ILE A 48 9.67 0.25 5.61
C ILE A 48 9.63 0.99 6.96
N ALA A 49 10.02 2.26 7.00
CA ALA A 49 9.99 3.04 8.24
C ALA A 49 8.57 3.50 8.62
N GLN A 50 7.66 3.61 7.64
CA GLN A 50 6.30 4.12 7.80
C GLN A 50 5.22 3.03 7.80
N THR A 51 5.62 1.79 7.51
CA THR A 51 4.76 0.60 7.47
C THR A 51 5.44 -0.51 8.26
N ASP A 52 4.69 -1.48 8.74
CA ASP A 52 5.25 -2.64 9.44
C ASP A 52 5.71 -3.76 8.47
N PHE A 53 5.88 -3.42 7.19
CA PHE A 53 6.30 -4.37 6.16
C PHE A 53 7.81 -4.51 6.05
N THR A 54 8.24 -5.69 5.62
CA THR A 54 9.64 -5.95 5.31
C THR A 54 10.05 -5.38 3.95
N ALA A 55 11.35 -5.16 3.75
CA ALA A 55 11.89 -4.71 2.46
C ALA A 55 11.51 -5.66 1.31
N GLU A 56 11.44 -6.96 1.60
CA GLU A 56 11.09 -8.02 0.64
C GLU A 56 9.62 -7.93 0.25
N GLU A 57 8.72 -7.76 1.23
CA GLU A 57 7.29 -7.57 0.98
C GLU A 57 7.03 -6.30 0.18
N ILE A 58 7.58 -5.16 0.61
CA ILE A 58 7.42 -3.90 -0.12
C ILE A 58 7.95 -4.02 -1.56
N SER A 59 9.10 -4.64 -1.76
CA SER A 59 9.65 -4.84 -3.11
C SER A 59 8.74 -5.71 -3.98
N SER A 60 8.18 -6.78 -3.41
CA SER A 60 7.23 -7.67 -4.10
C SER A 60 5.92 -6.95 -4.43
N MET A 61 5.39 -6.16 -3.48
CA MET A 61 4.15 -5.41 -3.64
C MET A 61 4.29 -4.30 -4.67
N LEU A 62 5.39 -3.53 -4.62
CA LEU A 62 5.70 -2.48 -5.59
C LEU A 62 5.84 -3.03 -7.01
N LEU A 63 6.48 -4.20 -7.17
CA LEU A 63 6.59 -4.86 -8.47
C LEU A 63 5.21 -5.21 -9.03
N LEU A 64 4.32 -5.77 -8.21
CA LEU A 64 2.96 -6.08 -8.64
C LEU A 64 2.19 -4.81 -9.04
N LEU A 65 2.27 -3.76 -8.23
CA LEU A 65 1.63 -2.48 -8.51
C LEU A 65 2.21 -1.80 -9.77
N GLU A 66 3.50 -1.98 -10.06
CA GLU A 66 4.14 -1.47 -11.28
C GLU A 66 3.63 -2.22 -12.51
N LEU A 67 3.48 -3.54 -12.41
CA LEU A 67 2.92 -4.37 -13.48
C LEU A 67 1.45 -4.02 -13.78
N GLU A 68 0.66 -3.71 -12.74
CA GLU A 68 -0.71 -3.21 -12.88
C GLU A 68 -0.76 -1.75 -13.37
N GLY A 69 0.38 -1.07 -13.46
CA GLY A 69 0.48 0.33 -13.89
C GLY A 69 -0.02 1.35 -12.85
N LEU A 70 -0.16 0.96 -11.58
CA LEU A 70 -0.61 1.81 -10.48
C LEU A 70 0.52 2.61 -9.83
N VAL A 71 1.75 2.12 -9.89
CA VAL A 71 2.97 2.84 -9.46
C VAL A 71 4.04 2.76 -10.54
N SER A 72 5.04 3.63 -10.43
CA SER A 72 6.20 3.60 -11.30
C SER A 72 7.45 4.03 -10.53
N SER A 73 8.59 3.46 -10.91
CA SER A 73 9.88 3.79 -10.34
C SER A 73 10.47 5.05 -10.98
N ALA A 74 11.00 5.94 -10.14
CA ALA A 74 11.73 7.14 -10.51
C ALA A 74 13.24 6.93 -10.31
N PRO A 75 14.08 7.66 -11.08
CA PRO A 75 15.52 7.65 -10.86
C PRO A 75 15.85 8.06 -9.41
N GLY A 76 16.65 7.23 -8.74
CA GLY A 76 16.96 7.41 -7.32
C GLY A 76 16.34 6.37 -6.39
N GLY A 77 15.62 5.37 -6.92
CA GLY A 77 14.99 4.32 -6.11
C GLY A 77 13.71 4.78 -5.40
N LEU A 78 13.11 5.85 -5.92
CA LEU A 78 11.85 6.41 -5.45
C LEU A 78 10.69 5.82 -6.24
N PHE A 79 9.53 5.73 -5.62
CA PHE A 79 8.31 5.22 -6.24
C PHE A 79 7.22 6.27 -6.15
N TYR A 80 6.44 6.41 -7.22
CA TYR A 80 5.32 7.36 -7.29
C TYR A 80 4.09 6.69 -7.87
N ARG A 81 2.91 7.20 -7.51
CA ARG A 81 1.63 6.66 -7.97
C ARG A 81 1.33 7.14 -9.38
N CYS A 82 1.02 6.21 -10.27
CA CYS A 82 0.55 6.50 -11.62
C CYS A 82 -0.98 6.50 -11.60
N SER A 83 -1.59 7.69 -11.62
CA SER A 83 -3.06 7.83 -11.66
C SER A 83 -3.65 7.62 -13.07
N THR A 84 -2.83 7.23 -14.06
CA THR A 84 -3.25 7.17 -15.47
C THR A 84 -4.11 5.94 -15.73
N VAL A 85 -5.42 6.14 -15.74
CA VAL A 85 -6.36 5.33 -16.53
C VAL A 85 -5.93 5.50 -18.00
N LYS A 86 -5.33 4.46 -18.57
CA LYS A 86 -5.09 4.39 -20.02
C LYS A 86 -6.18 3.58 -20.70
#